data_AF-A0A946XV83-F1
#
_entry.id   AF-A0A946XV83-F1
#
_cell.length_a   1.000
_cell.length_b   1.000
_cell.length_c   1.000
_cell.angle_alpha   90.00
_cell.angle_beta   90.00
_cell.angle_gamma   90.00
#
_symmetry.space_group_name_H-M   'P 1'
#
loop_
_entity.id
_entity.type
_entity.pdbx_description
1 polymer ?
#
loop_
_entity_poly.entity_id
_entity_poly.type
_entity_poly.pdbx_seq_one_letter_code
_entity_poly.pdbx_strand_id
1 'polypeptide(L)'
;AAGMEMCAMYPITPATSVSHDLSEVIESYGGIVHQAEDEIAAAGVAIGASYGGKVALTVTSGPGMALKTEFLALAIMIEVPLVVLDVQRGGPSTGLPTKVEQSDLLSSLYGQPGDAPRVVIAPRTIEECFHSMITARRIAETFRTVVIVLTDANLATGVQQFTRPPLDVRWQQGAFDQSPVPEGLRPYDWDPETGLSRRIIPGSPNGQHTVTGLAHDEDSLVSYHPSSNELGMQMRSRKLAVFQSTLMPPELHGEEEGDLLVVGWGSTQGAIVEAVDRARGEGRKVSTCQLTFLSPLEPGLKEIFSKFRQVMTVEINYSDSLDDPYINHETRRYGQLAWLLRAHTLVDVDCWTSCPGQPLRPRDIYDNIIAKLEPTEEGVAA
;
A
#
# COMPACT_ATOMS: atom_id res chain seq x y z
N ALA A 1 -11.94 -11.88 10.48
CA ALA A 1 -10.93 -11.62 11.54
C ALA A 1 -10.80 -10.13 11.86
N ALA A 2 -10.55 -9.28 10.86
CA ALA A 2 -10.30 -7.83 11.06
C ALA A 2 -11.48 -6.99 11.57
N GLY A 3 -12.67 -7.57 11.74
CA GLY A 3 -13.87 -6.85 12.20
C GLY A 3 -14.49 -5.90 11.17
N MET A 4 -14.14 -6.04 9.89
CA MET A 4 -14.82 -5.32 8.80
C MET A 4 -16.13 -6.03 8.48
N GLU A 5 -17.23 -5.28 8.50
CA GLU A 5 -18.60 -5.78 8.32
C GLU A 5 -19.22 -5.37 6.99
N MET A 6 -18.56 -4.51 6.22
CA MET A 6 -19.01 -4.10 4.88
C MET A 6 -17.89 -4.31 3.87
N CYS A 7 -18.16 -5.12 2.85
CA CYS A 7 -17.34 -5.24 1.65
C CYS A 7 -18.16 -4.80 0.44
N ALA A 8 -17.80 -3.68 -0.19
CA ALA A 8 -18.44 -3.22 -1.42
C ALA A 8 -17.51 -3.41 -2.62
N MET A 9 -18.00 -4.07 -3.67
CA MET A 9 -17.16 -4.51 -4.78
C MET A 9 -17.92 -4.51 -6.12
N TYR A 10 -17.15 -4.49 -7.20
CA TYR A 10 -17.61 -4.83 -8.54
C TYR A 10 -16.77 -6.02 -9.03
N PRO A 11 -17.35 -7.05 -9.68
CA PRO A 11 -16.59 -8.23 -10.09
C PRO A 11 -15.46 -7.89 -11.07
N ILE A 12 -14.22 -8.17 -10.66
CA ILE A 12 -13.03 -7.97 -11.48
C ILE A 12 -11.97 -9.03 -11.15
N THR A 13 -11.49 -9.75 -12.15
CA THR A 13 -10.37 -10.71 -11.98
C THR A 13 -9.08 -9.96 -11.64
N PRO A 14 -8.22 -10.45 -10.73
CA PRO A 14 -8.35 -11.65 -9.90
C PRO A 14 -8.99 -11.40 -8.52
N ALA A 15 -9.57 -10.22 -8.30
CA ALA A 15 -10.08 -9.78 -7.00
C ALA A 15 -11.42 -10.42 -6.60
N THR A 16 -12.23 -10.89 -7.55
CA THR A 16 -13.57 -11.44 -7.28
C THR A 16 -13.58 -12.60 -6.28
N SER A 17 -12.53 -13.44 -6.25
CA SER A 17 -12.42 -14.56 -5.30
C SER A 17 -12.54 -14.11 -3.85
N VAL A 18 -11.99 -12.94 -3.50
CA VAL A 18 -12.09 -12.36 -2.16
C VAL A 18 -13.55 -12.18 -1.75
N SER A 19 -14.38 -11.64 -2.64
CA SER A 19 -15.79 -11.41 -2.35
C SER A 19 -16.60 -12.70 -2.28
N HIS A 20 -16.24 -13.72 -3.07
CA HIS A 20 -16.89 -15.03 -3.01
C HIS A 20 -16.61 -15.69 -1.65
N ASP A 21 -15.34 -15.78 -1.26
CA ASP A 21 -14.94 -16.36 0.02
C ASP A 21 -15.53 -15.60 1.21
N LEU A 22 -15.59 -14.25 1.12
CA LEU A 22 -16.24 -13.44 2.15
C LEU A 22 -17.74 -13.70 2.21
N SER A 23 -18.43 -13.81 1.07
CA SER A 23 -19.89 -14.01 1.03
C SER A 23 -20.32 -15.33 1.69
N GLU A 24 -19.45 -16.35 1.68
CA GLU A 24 -19.74 -17.61 2.38
C GLU A 24 -19.81 -17.48 3.90
N VAL A 25 -19.12 -16.48 4.48
CA VAL A 25 -18.92 -16.38 5.93
C VAL A 25 -19.44 -15.10 6.56
N ILE A 26 -19.40 -13.96 5.85
CA ILE A 26 -19.53 -12.63 6.46
C ILE A 26 -20.92 -12.38 7.06
N GLU A 27 -21.98 -12.90 6.42
CA GLU A 27 -23.37 -12.76 6.90
C GLU A 27 -23.59 -13.45 8.24
N SER A 28 -22.89 -14.57 8.48
CA SER A 28 -22.94 -15.30 9.76
C SER A 28 -22.37 -14.47 10.93
N TYR A 29 -21.65 -13.39 10.63
CA TYR A 29 -21.11 -12.43 11.61
C TYR A 29 -21.77 -11.05 11.51
N GLY A 30 -22.91 -10.95 10.82
CA GLY A 30 -23.69 -9.70 10.71
C GLY A 30 -23.14 -8.68 9.70
N GLY A 31 -22.15 -9.06 8.90
CA GLY A 31 -21.64 -8.21 7.82
C GLY A 31 -22.30 -8.50 6.47
N ILE A 32 -21.96 -7.70 5.46
CA ILE A 32 -22.59 -7.70 4.14
C ILE A 32 -21.51 -7.61 3.06
N VAL A 33 -21.65 -8.41 2.00
CA VAL A 33 -21.00 -8.16 0.72
C VAL A 33 -22.01 -7.47 -0.21
N HIS A 34 -21.69 -6.27 -0.66
CA HIS A 34 -22.50 -5.52 -1.61
C HIS A 34 -21.83 -5.53 -2.98
N GLN A 35 -22.42 -6.24 -3.93
CA GLN A 35 -22.05 -6.16 -5.34
C GLN A 35 -22.72 -4.93 -5.95
N ALA A 36 -21.92 -3.90 -6.24
CA ALA A 36 -22.37 -2.68 -6.89
C ALA A 36 -22.42 -2.85 -8.42
N GLU A 37 -22.97 -1.85 -9.10
CA GLU A 37 -23.10 -1.79 -10.56
C GLU A 37 -21.78 -1.45 -11.28
N ASP A 38 -20.85 -0.77 -10.60
CA ASP A 38 -19.50 -0.44 -11.08
C ASP A 38 -18.56 -0.11 -9.89
N GLU A 39 -17.28 0.15 -10.18
CA GLU A 39 -16.28 0.47 -9.17
C GLU A 39 -16.49 1.81 -8.46
N ILE A 40 -17.15 2.78 -9.10
CA ILE A 40 -17.46 4.10 -8.53
C ILE A 40 -18.53 3.92 -7.45
N ALA A 41 -19.64 3.25 -7.78
CA ALA A 41 -20.70 2.90 -6.87
C ALA A 41 -20.19 2.04 -5.70
N ALA A 42 -19.32 1.05 -5.96
CA ALA A 42 -18.69 0.25 -4.91
C ALA A 42 -17.88 1.11 -3.94
N ALA A 43 -17.12 2.10 -4.42
CA ALA A 43 -16.39 3.02 -3.53
C ALA A 43 -17.34 3.93 -2.75
N GLY A 44 -18.40 4.45 -3.37
CA GLY A 44 -19.42 5.25 -2.71
C GLY A 44 -20.13 4.50 -1.58
N VAL A 45 -20.50 3.25 -1.80
CA VAL A 45 -21.11 2.39 -0.78
C VAL A 45 -20.14 2.13 0.36
N ALA A 46 -18.87 1.82 0.08
CA ALA A 46 -17.87 1.62 1.13
C ALA A 46 -17.64 2.89 1.96
N ILE A 47 -17.50 4.04 1.33
CA ILE A 47 -17.31 5.33 2.02
C ILE A 47 -18.54 5.70 2.84
N GLY A 48 -19.75 5.51 2.31
CA GLY A 48 -21.00 5.76 3.04
C GLY A 48 -21.17 4.85 4.26
N ALA A 49 -20.90 3.55 4.08
CA ALA A 49 -20.90 2.59 5.19
C ALA A 49 -19.83 2.95 6.23
N SER A 50 -18.66 3.40 5.78
CA SER A 50 -17.63 3.87 6.69
C SER A 50 -18.06 5.14 7.41
N TYR A 51 -18.62 6.15 6.72
CA TYR A 51 -19.16 7.33 7.39
C TYR A 51 -20.17 6.97 8.51
N GLY A 52 -20.95 5.90 8.33
CA GLY A 52 -21.85 5.34 9.36
C GLY A 52 -21.18 4.71 10.60
N GLY A 53 -19.84 4.60 10.64
CA GLY A 53 -19.06 4.26 11.83
C GLY A 53 -18.10 3.07 11.65
N LYS A 54 -18.45 2.06 10.84
CA LYS A 54 -17.56 0.91 10.61
C LYS A 54 -16.36 1.30 9.77
N VAL A 55 -15.33 0.47 9.71
CA VAL A 55 -14.34 0.56 8.61
C VAL A 55 -14.79 -0.39 7.52
N ALA A 56 -15.00 0.14 6.32
CA ALA A 56 -15.41 -0.65 5.16
C ALA A 56 -14.21 -1.09 4.32
N LEU A 57 -14.40 -2.20 3.61
CA LEU A 57 -13.50 -2.74 2.60
C LEU A 57 -14.10 -2.50 1.21
N THR A 58 -13.27 -2.09 0.26
CA THR A 58 -13.56 -2.27 -1.17
C THR A 58 -12.43 -3.06 -1.83
N VAL A 59 -12.79 -3.95 -2.75
CA VAL A 59 -11.86 -4.88 -3.40
C VAL A 59 -11.89 -4.64 -4.91
N THR A 60 -10.71 -4.62 -5.54
CA THR A 60 -10.57 -4.24 -6.96
C THR A 60 -9.24 -4.76 -7.55
N SER A 61 -8.99 -4.43 -8.81
CA SER A 61 -7.68 -4.47 -9.47
C SER A 61 -7.41 -3.14 -10.20
N GLY A 62 -6.27 -3.00 -10.90
CA GLY A 62 -5.79 -1.77 -11.55
C GLY A 62 -6.86 -0.93 -12.30
N PRO A 63 -7.68 -1.49 -13.22
CA PRO A 63 -8.71 -0.71 -13.91
C PRO A 63 -9.76 -0.12 -12.96
N GLY A 64 -10.16 -0.88 -11.97
CA GLY A 64 -11.10 -0.42 -10.96
C GLY A 64 -10.47 0.59 -9.99
N MET A 65 -9.17 0.48 -9.69
CA MET A 65 -8.43 1.52 -8.96
C MET A 65 -8.49 2.87 -9.69
N ALA A 66 -8.30 2.85 -11.02
CA ALA A 66 -8.39 4.07 -11.83
C ALA A 66 -9.78 4.74 -11.72
N LEU A 67 -10.86 3.97 -11.75
CA LEU A 67 -12.24 4.48 -11.59
C LEU A 67 -12.53 4.99 -10.17
N LYS A 68 -11.89 4.42 -9.14
CA LYS A 68 -12.10 4.80 -7.74
C LYS A 68 -11.35 6.07 -7.34
N THR A 69 -10.42 6.58 -8.14
CA THR A 69 -9.51 7.68 -7.78
C THR A 69 -10.21 8.90 -7.17
N GLU A 70 -11.33 9.36 -7.75
CA GLU A 70 -12.11 10.48 -7.23
C GLU A 70 -12.72 10.20 -5.85
N PHE A 71 -13.33 9.03 -5.66
CA PHE A 71 -13.93 8.67 -4.37
C PHE A 71 -12.87 8.41 -3.30
N LEU A 72 -11.69 7.90 -3.66
CA LEU A 72 -10.57 7.82 -2.72
C LEU A 72 -10.09 9.21 -2.29
N ALA A 73 -10.04 10.19 -3.20
CA ALA A 73 -9.74 11.57 -2.86
C ALA A 73 -10.82 12.18 -1.94
N LEU A 74 -12.10 11.86 -2.17
CA LEU A 74 -13.18 12.22 -1.26
C LEU A 74 -12.94 11.65 0.13
N ALA A 75 -12.69 10.35 0.27
CA ALA A 75 -12.45 9.69 1.57
C ALA A 75 -11.28 10.32 2.34
N ILE A 76 -10.23 10.74 1.64
CA ILE A 76 -9.09 11.45 2.21
C ILE A 76 -9.49 12.85 2.66
N MET A 77 -10.22 13.60 1.83
CA MET A 77 -10.70 14.94 2.17
C MET A 77 -11.58 14.92 3.43
N ILE A 78 -12.53 14.00 3.52
CA ILE A 78 -13.46 13.91 4.66
C ILE A 78 -12.94 13.07 5.84
N GLU A 79 -11.68 12.59 5.74
CA GLU A 79 -11.00 11.78 6.76
C GLU A 79 -11.84 10.59 7.25
N VAL A 80 -12.41 9.86 6.28
CA VAL A 80 -13.19 8.64 6.53
C VAL A 80 -12.27 7.42 6.37
N PRO A 81 -12.14 6.56 7.40
CA PRO A 81 -11.38 5.31 7.33
C PRO A 81 -11.83 4.43 6.16
N LEU A 82 -10.91 3.97 5.32
CA LEU A 82 -11.25 3.04 4.24
C LEU A 82 -10.08 2.10 3.97
N VAL A 83 -10.38 0.81 3.80
CA VAL A 83 -9.42 -0.16 3.29
C VAL A 83 -9.76 -0.47 1.84
N VAL A 84 -8.77 -0.34 0.97
CA VAL A 84 -8.86 -0.65 -0.46
C VAL A 84 -7.91 -1.80 -0.74
N LEU A 85 -8.43 -2.96 -1.12
CA LEU A 85 -7.63 -4.09 -1.55
C LEU A 85 -7.49 -4.04 -3.07
N ASP A 86 -6.29 -3.75 -3.55
CA ASP A 86 -5.93 -3.82 -4.95
C ASP A 86 -5.17 -5.11 -5.22
N VAL A 87 -5.82 -6.04 -5.92
CA VAL A 87 -5.24 -7.30 -6.35
C VAL A 87 -4.64 -7.07 -7.74
N GLN A 88 -3.37 -6.66 -7.76
CA GLN A 88 -2.69 -6.24 -8.98
C GLN A 88 -2.65 -7.36 -10.03
N ARG A 89 -2.76 -6.95 -11.30
CA ARG A 89 -2.73 -7.83 -12.48
C ARG A 89 -2.02 -7.10 -13.63
N GLY A 90 -1.66 -7.83 -14.69
CA GLY A 90 -0.95 -7.24 -15.83
C GLY A 90 -1.71 -6.08 -16.46
N GLY A 91 -1.05 -4.94 -16.61
CA GLY A 91 -1.56 -3.72 -17.26
C GLY A 91 -0.91 -3.47 -18.63
N PRO A 92 -1.03 -2.25 -19.19
CA PRO A 92 -1.98 -1.20 -18.82
C PRO A 92 -3.39 -1.47 -19.37
N SER A 93 -4.37 -0.64 -18.98
CA SER A 93 -5.78 -0.78 -19.40
C SER A 93 -6.32 -2.17 -19.02
N THR A 94 -7.07 -2.84 -19.89
CA THR A 94 -7.52 -4.23 -19.64
C THR A 94 -6.34 -5.16 -19.35
N GLY A 95 -5.22 -4.93 -20.04
CA GLY A 95 -3.95 -5.63 -19.86
C GLY A 95 -4.07 -7.16 -19.99
N LEU A 96 -3.52 -7.86 -19.01
CA LEU A 96 -3.48 -9.31 -18.89
C LEU A 96 -4.22 -9.73 -17.62
N PRO A 97 -5.57 -9.85 -17.64
CA PRO A 97 -6.37 -10.00 -16.42
C PRO A 97 -6.03 -11.21 -15.54
N THR A 98 -5.41 -12.24 -16.13
CA THR A 98 -5.08 -13.52 -15.47
C THR A 98 -3.59 -13.66 -15.15
N LYS A 99 -2.81 -12.58 -15.31
CA LYS A 99 -1.35 -12.58 -15.17
C LYS A 99 -0.93 -11.65 -14.04
N VAL A 100 0.12 -12.05 -13.33
CA VAL A 100 0.71 -11.28 -12.23
C VAL A 100 1.54 -10.13 -12.77
N GLU A 101 1.44 -8.99 -12.10
CA GLU A 101 2.27 -7.81 -12.30
C GLU A 101 2.21 -6.95 -11.03
N GLN A 102 3.23 -6.13 -10.81
CA GLN A 102 3.39 -5.21 -9.67
C GLN A 102 3.55 -3.78 -10.20
N SER A 103 2.61 -3.35 -11.03
CA SER A 103 2.68 -2.10 -11.80
C SER A 103 1.70 -1.02 -11.34
N ASP A 104 1.01 -1.20 -10.20
CA ASP A 104 0.07 -0.23 -9.64
C ASP A 104 0.63 0.57 -8.45
N LEU A 105 1.92 0.43 -8.12
CA LEU A 105 2.54 1.14 -6.98
C LEU A 105 2.49 2.66 -7.17
N LEU A 106 3.00 3.20 -8.28
CA LEU A 106 3.03 4.65 -8.49
C LEU A 106 1.63 5.24 -8.66
N SER A 107 0.70 4.52 -9.30
CA SER A 107 -0.69 4.97 -9.43
C SER A 107 -1.41 4.98 -8.08
N SER A 108 -1.10 4.04 -7.19
CA SER A 108 -1.61 4.03 -5.81
C SER A 108 -1.07 5.19 -4.96
N LEU A 109 0.12 5.68 -5.29
CA LEU A 109 0.75 6.82 -4.61
C LEU A 109 0.41 8.17 -5.22
N TYR A 110 0.14 8.26 -6.51
CA TYR A 110 0.06 9.55 -7.21
C TYR A 110 -1.10 9.65 -8.20
N GLY A 111 -2.03 8.69 -8.19
CA GLY A 111 -3.14 8.63 -9.15
C GLY A 111 -4.30 9.58 -8.85
N GLN A 112 -4.41 10.13 -7.63
CA GLN A 112 -5.45 11.10 -7.28
C GLN A 112 -5.03 12.54 -7.59
N PRO A 113 -5.93 13.40 -8.09
CA PRO A 113 -5.67 14.84 -8.19
C PRO A 113 -5.51 15.51 -6.80
N GLY A 114 -4.56 16.44 -6.70
CA GLY A 114 -4.24 17.16 -5.46
C GLY A 114 -3.39 16.36 -4.46
N ASP A 115 -3.00 17.01 -3.36
CA ASP A 115 -2.21 16.38 -2.30
C ASP A 115 -3.11 15.51 -1.40
N ALA A 116 -3.16 14.22 -1.73
CA ALA A 116 -4.07 13.26 -1.11
C ALA A 116 -3.30 12.19 -0.31
N PRO A 117 -2.77 12.48 0.89
CA PRO A 117 -1.97 11.51 1.64
C PRO A 117 -2.77 10.25 1.99
N ARG A 118 -2.15 9.08 1.83
CA ARG A 118 -2.70 7.76 2.17
C ARG A 118 -1.60 6.79 2.57
N VAL A 119 -1.99 5.69 3.20
CA VAL A 119 -1.06 4.60 3.52
C VAL A 119 -1.13 3.53 2.43
N VAL A 120 0.02 2.99 2.04
CA VAL A 120 0.14 1.88 1.09
C VAL A 120 0.98 0.77 1.71
N ILE A 121 0.43 -0.43 1.81
CA ILE A 121 1.11 -1.62 2.31
C ILE A 121 1.06 -2.75 1.27
N ALA A 122 2.04 -3.64 1.29
CA ALA A 122 2.10 -4.79 0.39
C ALA A 122 2.47 -6.07 1.15
N PRO A 123 1.50 -6.97 1.44
CA PRO A 123 1.81 -8.27 2.04
C PRO A 123 2.71 -9.10 1.12
N ARG A 124 3.65 -9.83 1.71
CA ARG A 124 4.70 -10.55 0.97
C ARG A 124 4.43 -12.06 0.88
N THR A 125 3.55 -12.57 1.72
CA THR A 125 3.17 -13.99 1.81
C THR A 125 1.67 -14.15 2.03
N ILE A 126 1.14 -15.36 1.85
CA ILE A 126 -0.28 -15.66 2.10
C ILE A 126 -0.65 -15.47 3.59
N GLU A 127 0.26 -15.82 4.51
CA GLU A 127 0.08 -15.54 5.94
C GLU A 127 0.04 -14.03 6.22
N GLU A 128 0.93 -13.26 5.57
CA GLU A 128 0.91 -11.80 5.69
C GLU A 128 -0.34 -11.17 5.08
N CYS A 129 -0.96 -11.74 4.05
CA CYS A 129 -2.26 -11.26 3.56
C CYS A 129 -3.31 -11.27 4.68
N PHE A 130 -3.37 -12.33 5.49
CA PHE A 130 -4.30 -12.41 6.63
C PHE A 130 -4.03 -11.30 7.66
N HIS A 131 -2.78 -11.14 8.09
CA HIS A 131 -2.40 -10.15 9.10
C HIS A 131 -2.48 -8.71 8.59
N SER A 132 -2.13 -8.47 7.32
CA SER A 132 -2.16 -7.15 6.69
C SER A 132 -3.56 -6.57 6.64
N MET A 133 -4.62 -7.38 6.44
CA MET A 133 -5.98 -6.85 6.49
C MET A 133 -6.38 -6.37 7.89
N ILE A 134 -5.88 -7.03 8.96
CA ILE A 134 -6.09 -6.58 10.33
C ILE A 134 -5.34 -5.27 10.56
N THR A 135 -4.06 -5.22 10.17
CA THR A 135 -3.21 -4.04 10.29
C THR A 135 -3.77 -2.85 9.51
N ALA A 136 -4.18 -3.05 8.25
CA ALA A 136 -4.77 -2.01 7.41
C ALA A 136 -6.02 -1.40 8.04
N ARG A 137 -6.93 -2.24 8.55
CA ARG A 137 -8.14 -1.76 9.23
C ARG A 137 -7.80 -0.95 10.48
N ARG A 138 -6.82 -1.38 11.29
CA ARG A 138 -6.35 -0.62 12.46
C ARG A 138 -5.76 0.73 12.09
N ILE A 139 -4.95 0.78 11.04
CA ILE A 139 -4.35 2.03 10.55
C ILE A 139 -5.43 2.97 10.05
N ALA A 140 -6.33 2.48 9.18
CA ALA A 140 -7.43 3.27 8.62
C ALA A 140 -8.28 3.89 9.72
N GLU A 141 -8.63 3.10 10.75
CA GLU A 141 -9.42 3.52 11.90
C GLU A 141 -8.68 4.54 12.77
N THR A 142 -7.44 4.23 13.17
CA THR A 142 -6.66 5.04 14.13
C THR A 142 -6.28 6.38 13.52
N PHE A 143 -5.87 6.39 12.25
CA PHE A 143 -5.36 7.58 11.57
C PHE A 143 -6.38 8.25 10.66
N ARG A 144 -7.64 7.79 10.66
CA ARG A 144 -8.72 8.34 9.83
C ARG A 144 -8.27 8.58 8.39
N THR A 145 -7.78 7.52 7.76
CA THR A 145 -7.13 7.58 6.45
C THR A 145 -7.56 6.43 5.56
N VAL A 146 -7.33 6.59 4.26
CA VAL A 146 -7.35 5.49 3.30
C VAL A 146 -6.08 4.65 3.47
N VAL A 147 -6.23 3.33 3.48
CA VAL A 147 -5.15 2.35 3.43
C VAL A 147 -5.34 1.48 2.19
N ILE A 148 -4.39 1.54 1.27
CA ILE A 148 -4.34 0.67 0.10
C ILE A 148 -3.48 -0.54 0.43
N VAL A 149 -4.02 -1.73 0.21
CA VAL A 149 -3.31 -3.00 0.34
C VAL A 149 -3.02 -3.52 -1.07
N LEU A 150 -1.76 -3.49 -1.46
CA LEU A 150 -1.28 -4.00 -2.75
C LEU A 150 -0.89 -5.46 -2.61
N THR A 151 -1.77 -6.35 -3.06
CA THR A 151 -1.42 -7.75 -3.32
C THR A 151 -1.35 -7.98 -4.83
N ASP A 152 -1.23 -9.21 -5.29
CA ASP A 152 -1.13 -9.51 -6.71
C ASP A 152 -1.75 -10.86 -7.07
N ALA A 153 -1.92 -11.11 -8.38
CA ALA A 153 -2.50 -12.34 -8.90
C ALA A 153 -1.78 -13.61 -8.43
N ASN A 154 -0.48 -13.53 -8.09
CA ASN A 154 0.28 -14.69 -7.63
C ASN A 154 -0.12 -15.06 -6.19
N LEU A 155 -0.20 -14.10 -5.27
CA LEU A 155 -0.71 -14.37 -3.92
C LEU A 155 -2.20 -14.70 -3.90
N ALA A 156 -3.01 -14.07 -4.76
CA ALA A 156 -4.45 -14.29 -4.81
C ALA A 156 -4.85 -15.67 -5.33
N THR A 157 -4.00 -16.31 -6.15
CA THR A 157 -4.25 -17.66 -6.69
C THR A 157 -3.38 -18.74 -6.05
N GLY A 158 -2.36 -18.33 -5.30
CA GLY A 158 -1.48 -19.23 -4.55
C GLY A 158 -2.19 -19.88 -3.35
N VAL A 159 -1.69 -21.05 -2.97
CA VAL A 159 -2.14 -21.77 -1.77
C VAL A 159 -0.91 -22.18 -0.98
N GLN A 160 -0.92 -21.88 0.31
CA GLN A 160 0.17 -22.22 1.24
C GLN A 160 -0.40 -22.66 2.58
N GLN A 161 0.25 -23.65 3.19
CA GLN A 161 0.00 -23.99 4.59
C GLN A 161 0.69 -22.98 5.49
N PHE A 162 -0.05 -22.38 6.41
CA PHE A 162 0.52 -21.55 7.48
C PHE A 162 -0.17 -21.89 8.81
N THR A 163 0.48 -21.51 9.90
CA THR A 163 -0.04 -21.80 11.24
C THR A 163 -1.30 -20.97 11.47
N ARG A 164 -2.42 -21.63 11.79
CA ARG A 164 -3.64 -20.91 12.13
C ARG A 164 -3.37 -20.00 13.33
N PRO A 165 -3.52 -18.67 13.19
CA PRO A 165 -3.15 -17.77 14.25
C PRO A 165 -4.21 -17.82 15.37
N PRO A 166 -3.81 -17.72 16.65
CA PRO A 166 -4.75 -17.72 17.76
C PRO A 166 -5.63 -16.47 17.70
N LEU A 167 -6.95 -16.62 17.82
CA LEU A 167 -7.87 -15.48 17.76
C LEU A 167 -7.58 -14.47 18.87
N ASP A 168 -7.48 -13.20 18.49
CA ASP A 168 -7.28 -12.08 19.42
C ASP A 168 -8.42 -11.07 19.24
N VAL A 169 -9.09 -10.75 20.35
CA VAL A 169 -10.20 -9.77 20.36
C VAL A 169 -9.74 -8.38 19.89
N ARG A 170 -8.46 -8.03 20.08
CA ARG A 170 -7.88 -6.75 19.65
C ARG A 170 -7.84 -6.59 18.12
N TRP A 171 -8.05 -7.67 17.36
CA TRP A 171 -8.14 -7.61 15.91
C TRP A 171 -9.49 -7.13 15.40
N GLN A 172 -10.54 -7.19 16.23
CA GLN A 172 -11.86 -6.73 15.87
C GLN A 172 -11.98 -5.22 16.05
N GLN A 173 -12.90 -4.61 15.31
CA GLN A 173 -13.28 -3.23 15.56
C GLN A 173 -14.02 -3.15 16.91
N GLY A 174 -13.68 -2.15 17.73
CA GLY A 174 -14.39 -1.91 18.99
C GLY A 174 -15.84 -1.47 18.79
N ALA A 175 -16.59 -1.37 19.87
CA ALA A 175 -17.91 -0.73 19.83
C ALA A 175 -17.76 0.75 19.43
N PHE A 176 -18.76 1.27 18.72
CA PHE A 176 -18.81 2.69 18.38
C PHE A 176 -18.91 3.55 19.62
N ASP A 177 -18.14 4.62 19.65
CA ASP A 177 -18.38 5.70 20.60
C ASP A 177 -19.47 6.62 20.03
N GLN A 178 -20.72 6.36 20.43
CA GLN A 178 -21.88 7.23 20.19
C GLN A 178 -22.25 8.05 21.43
N SER A 179 -21.31 8.26 22.35
CA SER A 179 -21.52 9.16 23.48
C SER A 179 -21.82 10.58 22.98
N PRO A 180 -22.56 11.39 23.76
CA PRO A 180 -22.78 12.79 23.41
C PRO A 180 -21.47 13.51 23.08
N VAL A 181 -21.46 14.24 21.97
CA VAL A 181 -20.33 15.07 21.60
C VAL A 181 -20.27 16.25 22.59
N PRO A 182 -19.09 16.51 23.22
CA PRO A 182 -18.90 17.65 24.11
C PRO A 182 -19.26 18.97 23.45
N GLU A 183 -19.86 19.88 24.22
CA GLU A 183 -20.15 21.23 23.76
C GLU A 183 -18.85 21.95 23.34
N GLY A 184 -18.86 22.56 22.17
CA GLY A 184 -17.70 23.27 21.60
C GLY A 184 -16.68 22.40 20.89
N LEU A 185 -16.82 21.06 20.87
CA LEU A 185 -15.95 20.20 20.06
C LEU A 185 -16.31 20.36 18.56
N ARG A 186 -15.34 20.75 17.75
CA ARG A 186 -15.52 20.91 16.29
C ARG A 186 -15.33 19.57 15.57
N PRO A 187 -15.98 19.30 14.43
CA PRO A 187 -15.86 18.02 13.72
C PRO A 187 -14.44 17.67 13.25
N TYR A 188 -13.68 18.70 12.86
CA TYR A 188 -12.26 18.60 12.51
C TYR A 188 -11.42 19.38 13.52
N ASP A 189 -11.67 19.18 14.81
CA ASP A 189 -10.81 19.70 15.88
C ASP A 189 -9.48 18.93 15.90
N TRP A 190 -8.60 19.27 14.96
CA TRP A 190 -7.32 18.62 14.78
C TRP A 190 -6.38 18.93 15.94
N ASP A 191 -5.85 17.89 16.55
CA ASP A 191 -4.73 17.99 17.45
C ASP A 191 -3.49 18.50 16.68
N PRO A 192 -2.84 19.58 17.12
CA PRO A 192 -1.76 20.21 16.35
C PRO A 192 -0.48 19.36 16.30
N GLU A 193 -0.28 18.41 17.23
CA GLU A 193 0.89 17.53 17.27
C GLU A 193 0.71 16.29 16.38
N THR A 194 -0.51 15.75 16.34
CA THR A 194 -0.81 14.48 15.67
C THR A 194 -1.59 14.64 14.36
N GLY A 195 -2.27 15.77 14.16
CA GLY A 195 -3.22 16.00 13.07
C GLY A 195 -4.50 15.19 13.18
N LEU A 196 -4.72 14.45 14.27
CA LEU A 196 -5.90 13.62 14.49
C LEU A 196 -7.04 14.46 15.06
N SER A 197 -8.27 14.16 14.65
CA SER A 197 -9.49 14.72 15.22
C SER A 197 -10.47 13.60 15.57
N ARG A 198 -11.36 13.83 16.54
CA ARG A 198 -12.38 12.84 16.94
C ARG A 198 -13.32 12.55 15.76
N ARG A 199 -13.50 11.28 15.42
CA ARG A 199 -14.49 10.86 14.44
C ARG A 199 -15.89 10.92 15.07
N ILE A 200 -16.75 11.81 14.57
CA ILE A 200 -18.14 11.90 15.00
C ILE A 200 -18.99 10.97 14.14
N ILE A 201 -19.60 9.95 14.77
CA ILE A 201 -20.42 8.97 14.07
C ILE A 201 -21.87 9.46 14.00
N PRO A 202 -22.55 9.38 12.84
CA PRO A 202 -23.97 9.71 12.73
C PRO A 202 -24.82 9.00 13.81
N GLY A 203 -25.75 9.75 14.40
CA GLY A 203 -26.55 9.30 15.54
C GLY A 203 -25.98 9.66 16.91
N SER A 204 -24.74 10.14 17.00
CA SER A 204 -24.18 10.66 18.25
C SER A 204 -24.91 11.95 18.67
N PRO A 205 -25.45 12.06 19.90
CA PRO A 205 -26.10 13.29 20.37
C PRO A 205 -25.16 14.49 20.28
N ASN A 206 -25.67 15.64 19.85
CA ASN A 206 -24.92 16.90 19.63
C ASN A 206 -23.79 16.81 18.57
N GLY A 207 -23.72 15.73 17.79
CA GLY A 207 -22.69 15.51 16.78
C GLY A 207 -23.09 15.88 15.35
N GLN A 208 -24.13 16.70 15.16
CA GLN A 208 -24.61 17.04 13.82
C GLN A 208 -23.57 17.87 13.07
N HIS A 209 -23.14 17.40 11.91
CA HIS A 209 -22.23 18.11 11.01
C HIS A 209 -22.41 17.63 9.57
N THR A 210 -21.80 18.33 8.60
CA THR A 210 -21.85 17.99 7.17
C THR A 210 -20.46 17.72 6.64
N VAL A 211 -20.21 16.53 6.10
CA VAL A 211 -18.96 16.26 5.37
C VAL A 211 -19.05 16.74 3.91
N THR A 212 -17.94 17.22 3.35
CA THR A 212 -17.90 17.76 1.98
C THR A 212 -16.56 17.46 1.32
N GLY A 213 -16.58 17.20 0.01
CA GLY A 213 -15.37 17.08 -0.81
C GLY A 213 -14.69 18.43 -1.10
N LEU A 214 -15.32 19.55 -0.73
CA LEU A 214 -14.73 20.89 -0.82
C LEU A 214 -13.73 21.11 0.31
N ALA A 215 -12.82 22.06 0.12
CA ALA A 215 -12.03 22.61 1.22
C ALA A 215 -12.96 23.12 2.33
N HIS A 216 -12.60 22.81 3.57
CA HIS A 216 -13.39 23.13 4.74
C HIS A 216 -12.51 23.56 5.91
N ASP A 217 -13.11 24.30 6.84
CA ASP A 217 -12.52 24.65 8.13
C ASP A 217 -12.78 23.57 9.19
N GLU A 218 -12.30 23.82 10.42
CA GLU A 218 -12.46 22.88 11.52
C GLU A 218 -13.92 22.60 11.91
N ASP A 219 -14.83 23.53 11.60
CA ASP A 219 -16.28 23.42 11.82
C ASP A 219 -16.99 22.59 10.74
N SER A 220 -16.23 22.02 9.79
CA SER A 220 -16.75 21.25 8.65
C SER A 220 -17.54 22.09 7.65
N LEU A 221 -17.36 23.42 7.68
CA LEU A 221 -18.01 24.35 6.76
C LEU A 221 -17.10 24.62 5.56
N VAL A 222 -17.71 24.80 4.39
CA VAL A 222 -16.97 25.13 3.17
C VAL A 222 -16.17 26.42 3.39
N SER A 223 -14.87 26.34 3.21
CA SER A 223 -13.95 27.46 3.41
C SER A 223 -12.94 27.54 2.27
N TYR A 224 -12.84 28.71 1.66
CA TYR A 224 -11.85 29.04 0.64
C TYR A 224 -10.76 29.97 1.19
N HIS A 225 -10.70 30.16 2.50
CA HIS A 225 -9.65 30.96 3.11
C HIS A 225 -8.30 30.25 2.94
N PRO A 226 -7.25 30.96 2.48
CA PRO A 226 -5.94 30.35 2.27
C PRO A 226 -5.38 29.63 3.50
N SER A 227 -5.55 30.23 4.69
CA SER A 227 -5.08 29.66 5.95
C SER A 227 -5.81 28.36 6.33
N SER A 228 -7.12 28.27 6.10
CA SER A 228 -7.89 27.05 6.38
C SER A 228 -7.47 25.91 5.44
N ASN A 229 -7.27 26.22 4.16
CA ASN A 229 -6.82 25.23 3.18
C ASN A 229 -5.41 24.69 3.53
N GLU A 230 -4.48 25.60 3.86
CA GLU A 230 -3.13 25.23 4.29
C GLU A 230 -3.16 24.39 5.58
N LEU A 231 -3.97 24.78 6.57
CA LEU A 231 -4.14 24.03 7.81
C LEU A 231 -4.64 22.61 7.57
N GLY A 232 -5.71 22.43 6.80
CA GLY A 232 -6.26 21.09 6.49
C GLY A 232 -5.25 20.19 5.76
N MET A 233 -4.45 20.76 4.85
CA MET A 233 -3.35 20.06 4.19
C MET A 233 -2.28 19.62 5.19
N GLN A 234 -1.84 20.53 6.07
CA GLN A 234 -0.86 20.24 7.10
C GLN A 234 -1.35 19.13 8.05
N MET A 235 -2.60 19.17 8.50
CA MET A 235 -3.14 18.18 9.44
C MET A 235 -3.26 16.79 8.80
N ARG A 236 -3.77 16.69 7.57
CA ARG A 236 -3.82 15.40 6.85
C ARG A 236 -2.42 14.82 6.61
N SER A 237 -1.43 15.65 6.28
CA SER A 237 -0.04 15.22 6.14
C SER A 237 0.58 14.81 7.48
N ARG A 238 0.30 15.54 8.56
CA ARG A 238 0.81 15.27 9.91
C ARG A 238 0.41 13.89 10.43
N LYS A 239 -0.83 13.44 10.16
CA LYS A 239 -1.28 12.08 10.48
C LYS A 239 -0.37 11.01 9.86
N LEU A 240 0.06 11.22 8.61
CA LEU A 240 0.95 10.29 7.92
C LEU A 240 2.35 10.28 8.54
N ALA A 241 2.87 11.45 8.94
CA ALA A 241 4.16 11.56 9.63
C ALA A 241 4.13 10.91 11.03
N VAL A 242 3.04 11.08 11.77
CA VAL A 242 2.83 10.44 13.07
C VAL A 242 2.73 8.93 12.90
N PHE A 243 2.02 8.45 11.88
CA PHE A 243 2.02 7.03 11.56
C PHE A 243 3.44 6.53 11.24
N GLN A 244 4.18 7.24 10.39
CA GLN A 244 5.55 6.86 10.03
C GLN A 244 6.48 6.74 11.25
N SER A 245 6.33 7.60 12.26
CA SER A 245 7.17 7.54 13.47
C SER A 245 6.90 6.31 14.35
N THR A 246 5.77 5.61 14.13
CA THR A 246 5.45 4.34 14.79
C THR A 246 6.02 3.11 14.07
N LEU A 247 6.56 3.28 12.85
CA LEU A 247 7.12 2.19 12.08
C LEU A 247 8.51 1.80 12.58
N MET A 248 8.83 0.52 12.43
CA MET A 248 10.15 -0.02 12.69
C MET A 248 10.95 -0.12 11.38
N PRO A 249 12.28 0.03 11.41
CA PRO A 249 13.11 -0.29 10.26
C PRO A 249 12.88 -1.73 9.78
N PRO A 250 13.00 -2.01 8.46
CA PRO A 250 12.83 -3.36 7.96
C PRO A 250 13.95 -4.28 8.42
N GLU A 251 13.58 -5.55 8.63
CA GLU A 251 14.54 -6.61 8.88
C GLU A 251 15.26 -7.03 7.59
N LEU A 252 16.55 -7.35 7.73
CA LEU A 252 17.37 -7.88 6.65
C LEU A 252 17.46 -9.40 6.75
N HIS A 253 17.44 -10.05 5.58
CA HIS A 253 17.84 -11.44 5.45
C HIS A 253 19.26 -11.49 4.86
N GLY A 254 20.23 -11.88 5.70
CA GLY A 254 21.65 -11.86 5.38
C GLY A 254 22.46 -11.04 6.40
N GLU A 255 23.61 -10.52 5.97
CA GLU A 255 24.44 -9.62 6.79
C GLU A 255 23.92 -8.18 6.74
N GLU A 256 24.30 -7.35 7.71
CA GLU A 256 23.95 -5.92 7.76
C GLU A 256 24.72 -5.03 6.77
N GLU A 257 25.79 -5.57 6.17
CA GLU A 257 26.64 -4.91 5.18
C GLU A 257 27.10 -5.92 4.12
N GLY A 258 27.47 -5.46 2.92
CA GLY A 258 27.88 -6.36 1.85
C GLY A 258 28.12 -5.71 0.50
N ASP A 259 28.29 -6.55 -0.51
CA ASP A 259 28.53 -6.10 -1.88
C ASP A 259 27.22 -5.68 -2.57
N LEU A 260 26.11 -6.39 -2.30
CA LEU A 260 24.80 -6.12 -2.90
C LEU A 260 23.65 -6.28 -1.90
N LEU A 261 22.76 -5.29 -1.84
CA LEU A 261 21.45 -5.40 -1.22
C LEU A 261 20.37 -5.53 -2.29
N VAL A 262 19.61 -6.63 -2.24
CA VAL A 262 18.44 -6.85 -3.10
C VAL A 262 17.17 -6.40 -2.38
N VAL A 263 16.45 -5.42 -2.91
CA VAL A 263 15.23 -4.89 -2.29
C VAL A 263 13.99 -5.40 -3.03
N GLY A 264 13.05 -6.01 -2.31
CA GLY A 264 11.80 -6.54 -2.86
C GLY A 264 10.58 -6.05 -2.11
N TRP A 265 9.40 -6.35 -2.66
CA TRP A 265 8.10 -6.09 -2.06
C TRP A 265 7.04 -7.03 -2.65
N GLY A 266 5.95 -7.24 -1.91
CA GLY A 266 4.87 -8.13 -2.36
C GLY A 266 5.34 -9.57 -2.61
N SER A 267 4.76 -10.24 -3.61
CA SER A 267 4.96 -11.68 -3.83
C SER A 267 6.36 -12.09 -4.30
N THR A 268 7.27 -11.15 -4.59
CA THR A 268 8.64 -11.46 -5.03
C THR A 268 9.54 -11.94 -3.90
N GLN A 269 9.16 -11.74 -2.63
CA GLN A 269 9.97 -12.11 -1.46
C GLN A 269 10.52 -13.53 -1.55
N GLY A 270 9.66 -14.53 -1.77
CA GLY A 270 10.08 -15.94 -1.74
C GLY A 270 11.16 -16.25 -2.77
N ALA A 271 11.01 -15.72 -3.98
CA ALA A 271 11.96 -15.94 -5.06
C ALA A 271 13.28 -15.18 -4.83
N ILE A 272 13.22 -13.97 -4.26
CA ILE A 272 14.41 -13.18 -3.91
C ILE A 272 15.20 -13.86 -2.80
N VAL A 273 14.54 -14.28 -1.71
CA VAL A 273 15.20 -14.93 -0.57
C VAL A 273 15.92 -16.20 -1.03
N GLU A 274 15.27 -17.05 -1.84
CA GLU A 274 15.90 -18.26 -2.38
C GLU A 274 17.11 -17.95 -3.28
N ALA A 275 17.03 -16.92 -4.12
CA ALA A 275 18.14 -16.49 -4.97
C ALA A 275 19.33 -15.96 -4.16
N VAL A 276 19.05 -15.16 -3.12
CA VAL A 276 20.06 -14.62 -2.20
C VAL A 276 20.72 -15.74 -1.39
N ASP A 277 19.96 -16.70 -0.89
CA ASP A 277 20.50 -17.86 -0.17
C ASP A 277 21.44 -18.69 -1.04
N ARG A 278 21.11 -18.88 -2.32
CA ARG A 278 22.00 -19.54 -3.29
C ARG A 278 23.30 -18.78 -3.48
N ALA A 279 23.24 -17.48 -3.74
CA ALA A 279 24.43 -16.64 -3.89
C ALA A 279 25.32 -16.63 -2.63
N ARG A 280 24.70 -16.54 -1.46
CA ARG A 280 25.39 -16.65 -0.16
C ARG A 280 26.04 -18.02 0.05
N GLY A 281 25.37 -19.09 -0.37
CA GLY A 281 25.91 -20.46 -0.35
C GLY A 281 27.19 -20.63 -1.19
N GLU A 282 27.38 -19.77 -2.20
CA GLU A 282 28.60 -19.69 -3.02
C GLU A 282 29.62 -18.65 -2.51
N GLY A 283 29.41 -18.10 -1.30
CA GLY A 283 30.31 -17.16 -0.66
C GLY A 283 30.16 -15.70 -1.09
N ARG A 284 29.09 -15.34 -1.81
CA ARG A 284 28.82 -13.95 -2.20
C ARG A 284 28.25 -13.16 -1.01
N LYS A 285 28.66 -11.90 -0.84
CA LYS A 285 28.18 -11.00 0.22
C LYS A 285 26.92 -10.27 -0.19
N VAL A 286 25.82 -11.01 -0.28
CA VAL A 286 24.50 -10.50 -0.68
C VAL A 286 23.53 -10.62 0.48
N SER A 287 22.69 -9.61 0.63
CA SER A 287 21.56 -9.59 1.58
C SER A 287 20.30 -9.13 0.86
N THR A 288 19.13 -9.34 1.48
CA THR A 288 17.88 -8.78 0.98
C THR A 288 17.06 -8.07 2.05
N CYS A 289 16.36 -7.02 1.63
CA CYS A 289 15.39 -6.26 2.39
C CYS A 289 14.02 -6.37 1.70
N GLN A 290 12.97 -6.74 2.43
CA GLN A 290 11.64 -6.95 1.87
C GLN A 290 10.65 -5.99 2.52
N LEU A 291 10.23 -4.97 1.78
CA LEU A 291 9.41 -3.88 2.33
C LEU A 291 7.94 -4.31 2.45
N THR A 292 7.32 -3.94 3.56
CA THR A 292 5.86 -4.09 3.76
C THR A 292 5.15 -2.75 3.61
N PHE A 293 5.68 -1.67 4.19
CA PHE A 293 5.13 -0.33 4.04
C PHE A 293 5.81 0.42 2.90
N LEU A 294 5.03 0.79 1.89
CA LEU A 294 5.49 1.50 0.70
C LEU A 294 5.16 3.00 0.77
N SER A 295 4.13 3.37 1.55
CA SER A 295 3.86 4.75 1.91
C SER A 295 3.16 4.83 3.27
N PRO A 296 3.70 5.59 4.24
CA PRO A 296 5.06 6.12 4.22
C PRO A 296 6.07 4.96 4.12
N LEU A 297 7.22 5.21 3.51
CA LEU A 297 8.30 4.21 3.46
C LEU A 297 8.79 3.90 4.88
N GLU A 298 9.17 2.65 5.09
CA GLU A 298 9.78 2.20 6.35
C GLU A 298 11.03 3.04 6.68
N PRO A 299 11.29 3.35 7.96
CA PRO A 299 12.38 4.24 8.35
C PRO A 299 13.75 3.55 8.23
N GLY A 300 14.82 4.35 8.25
CA GLY A 300 16.20 3.85 8.28
C GLY A 300 16.78 3.38 6.93
N LEU A 301 15.99 3.38 5.85
CA LEU A 301 16.43 2.87 4.54
C LEU A 301 17.73 3.49 4.03
N LYS A 302 17.92 4.80 4.17
CA LYS A 302 19.16 5.48 3.73
C LYS A 302 20.39 4.94 4.46
N GLU A 303 20.29 4.72 5.77
CA GLU A 303 21.39 4.17 6.58
C GLU A 303 21.68 2.73 6.18
N ILE A 304 20.63 1.90 6.08
CA ILE A 304 20.74 0.51 5.63
C ILE A 304 21.43 0.45 4.26
N PHE A 305 20.96 1.22 3.29
CA PHE A 305 21.46 1.20 1.92
C PHE A 305 22.93 1.63 1.83
N SER A 306 23.36 2.56 2.69
CA SER A 306 24.75 3.05 2.71
C SER A 306 25.79 2.00 3.16
N LYS A 307 25.35 0.90 3.78
CA LYS A 307 26.20 -0.21 4.21
C LYS A 307 26.48 -1.23 3.10
N PHE A 308 25.88 -1.04 1.91
CA PHE A 308 26.08 -1.92 0.77
C PHE A 308 26.74 -1.17 -0.38
N ARG A 309 27.66 -1.85 -1.09
CA ARG A 309 28.33 -1.26 -2.25
C ARG A 309 27.35 -0.95 -3.38
N GLN A 310 26.35 -1.81 -3.57
CA GLN A 310 25.29 -1.65 -4.57
C GLN A 310 23.92 -1.99 -3.95
N VAL A 311 22.88 -1.33 -4.44
CA VAL A 311 21.48 -1.62 -4.10
C VAL A 311 20.69 -1.83 -5.39
N MET A 312 19.91 -2.89 -5.46
CA MET A 312 19.11 -3.24 -6.63
C MET A 312 17.71 -3.68 -6.22
N THR A 313 16.66 -3.12 -6.83
CA THR A 313 15.30 -3.65 -6.66
C THR A 313 15.05 -4.86 -7.57
N VAL A 314 14.15 -5.75 -7.14
CA VAL A 314 13.62 -6.85 -7.96
C VAL A 314 12.10 -6.77 -7.98
N GLU A 315 11.53 -6.52 -9.15
CA GLU A 315 10.10 -6.17 -9.29
C GLU A 315 9.46 -6.83 -10.53
N ILE A 316 8.16 -7.13 -10.44
CA ILE A 316 7.36 -7.62 -11.58
C ILE A 316 6.69 -6.45 -12.31
N ASN A 317 7.50 -5.50 -12.78
CA ASN A 317 7.06 -4.39 -13.62
C ASN A 317 8.11 -4.11 -14.70
N TYR A 318 8.02 -2.98 -15.40
CA TYR A 318 8.90 -2.67 -16.51
C TYR A 318 9.93 -1.59 -16.16
N SER A 319 11.16 -1.80 -16.59
CA SER A 319 12.25 -0.84 -16.65
C SER A 319 13.04 -1.06 -17.95
N ASP A 320 13.74 -0.05 -18.42
CA ASP A 320 14.54 -0.15 -19.65
C ASP A 320 15.91 -0.79 -19.36
N SER A 321 16.43 -1.56 -20.33
CA SER A 321 17.85 -1.94 -20.36
C SER A 321 18.68 -0.81 -20.96
N LEU A 322 19.90 -0.59 -20.47
CA LEU A 322 20.84 0.36 -21.09
C LEU A 322 21.33 -0.11 -22.46
N ASP A 323 21.20 -1.39 -22.78
CA ASP A 323 21.52 -1.95 -24.10
C ASP A 323 20.41 -1.70 -25.15
N ASP A 324 19.25 -1.21 -24.72
CA ASP A 324 18.12 -0.98 -25.62
C ASP A 324 18.32 0.27 -26.48
N PRO A 325 17.82 0.29 -27.73
CA PRO A 325 17.95 1.44 -28.62
C PRO A 325 17.44 2.74 -27.99
N TYR A 326 18.27 3.79 -28.04
CA TYR A 326 17.97 5.14 -27.51
C TYR A 326 17.84 5.25 -25.99
N ILE A 327 18.17 4.19 -25.25
CA ILE A 327 18.20 4.22 -23.78
C ILE A 327 19.60 4.61 -23.32
N ASN A 328 19.67 5.57 -22.40
CA ASN A 328 20.88 6.00 -21.72
C ASN A 328 20.52 6.43 -20.29
N HIS A 329 21.51 6.85 -19.50
CA HIS A 329 21.28 7.23 -18.10
C HIS A 329 20.29 8.40 -17.89
N GLU A 330 20.05 9.23 -18.91
CA GLU A 330 19.08 10.33 -18.85
C GLU A 330 17.67 9.90 -19.28
N THR A 331 17.56 8.92 -20.18
CA THR A 331 16.28 8.49 -20.76
C THR A 331 15.71 7.21 -20.16
N ARG A 332 16.53 6.45 -19.43
CA ARG A 332 16.16 5.17 -18.81
C ARG A 332 15.02 5.33 -17.81
N ARG A 333 13.97 4.52 -18.00
CA ARG A 333 12.91 4.30 -17.02
C ARG A 333 13.35 3.22 -16.03
N TYR A 334 13.15 3.52 -14.75
CA TYR A 334 13.41 2.60 -13.64
C TYR A 334 12.13 1.88 -13.24
N GLY A 335 12.29 0.75 -12.55
CA GLY A 335 11.19 0.08 -11.83
C GLY A 335 10.54 1.02 -10.83
N GLN A 336 9.26 0.77 -10.51
CA GLN A 336 8.46 1.70 -9.71
C GLN A 336 9.02 1.91 -8.30
N LEU A 337 9.42 0.83 -7.62
CA LEU A 337 10.04 0.92 -6.30
C LEU A 337 11.44 1.54 -6.39
N ALA A 338 12.24 1.19 -7.39
CA ALA A 338 13.56 1.81 -7.56
C ALA A 338 13.47 3.33 -7.72
N TRP A 339 12.56 3.81 -8.59
CA TRP A 339 12.33 5.25 -8.76
C TRP A 339 11.95 5.93 -7.43
N LEU A 340 11.02 5.32 -6.69
CA LEU A 340 10.58 5.82 -5.39
C LEU A 340 11.73 5.87 -4.38
N LEU A 341 12.51 4.79 -4.25
CA LEU A 341 13.63 4.69 -3.32
C LEU A 341 14.73 5.70 -3.63
N ARG A 342 15.05 5.94 -4.91
CA ARG A 342 16.01 6.98 -5.33
C ARG A 342 15.55 8.36 -4.87
N ALA A 343 14.27 8.69 -5.10
CA ALA A 343 13.68 9.97 -4.72
C ALA A 343 13.70 10.21 -3.20
N HIS A 344 13.46 9.16 -2.41
CA HIS A 344 13.36 9.28 -0.95
C HIS A 344 14.68 9.15 -0.20
N THR A 345 15.62 8.33 -0.69
CA THR A 345 16.86 8.02 0.04
C THR A 345 18.06 8.80 -0.48
N LEU A 346 18.00 9.30 -1.72
CA LEU A 346 19.13 9.87 -2.47
C LEU A 346 20.29 8.89 -2.66
N VAL A 347 20.05 7.59 -2.51
CA VAL A 347 21.01 6.52 -2.82
C VAL A 347 20.82 6.09 -4.27
N ASP A 348 21.92 5.74 -4.93
CA ASP A 348 21.90 5.17 -6.28
C ASP A 348 21.37 3.73 -6.25
N VAL A 349 20.04 3.59 -6.32
CA VAL A 349 19.34 2.30 -6.38
C VAL A 349 19.10 1.94 -7.84
N ASP A 350 19.64 0.81 -8.27
CA ASP A 350 19.35 0.22 -9.59
C ASP A 350 18.14 -0.72 -9.52
N CYS A 351 17.72 -1.29 -10.64
CA CYS A 351 16.63 -2.26 -10.71
C CYS A 351 16.90 -3.38 -11.70
N TRP A 352 16.50 -4.59 -11.32
CA TRP A 352 16.18 -5.65 -12.27
C TRP A 352 14.67 -5.88 -12.25
N THR A 353 14.05 -5.77 -13.41
CA THR A 353 12.59 -5.90 -13.54
C THR A 353 12.25 -6.90 -14.63
N SER A 354 11.16 -7.63 -14.47
CA SER A 354 10.64 -8.48 -15.54
C SER A 354 9.12 -8.40 -15.59
N CYS A 355 8.57 -8.15 -16.79
CA CYS A 355 7.13 -7.98 -17.00
C CYS A 355 6.50 -9.04 -17.95
N PRO A 356 6.80 -10.36 -17.83
CA PRO A 356 6.28 -11.38 -18.75
C PRO A 356 4.85 -11.83 -18.41
N GLY A 357 4.23 -11.27 -17.37
CA GLY A 357 2.97 -11.76 -16.81
C GLY A 357 3.11 -13.07 -16.02
N GLN A 358 4.29 -13.36 -15.49
CA GLN A 358 4.59 -14.59 -14.73
C GLN A 358 5.37 -14.25 -13.45
N PRO A 359 5.24 -15.06 -12.38
CA PRO A 359 6.09 -14.92 -11.21
C PRO A 359 7.57 -15.05 -11.59
N LEU A 360 8.44 -14.31 -10.90
CA LEU A 360 9.89 -14.39 -11.11
C LEU A 360 10.42 -15.73 -10.62
N ARG A 361 11.32 -16.34 -11.40
CA ARG A 361 11.97 -17.58 -10.99
C ARG A 361 13.21 -17.22 -10.15
N PRO A 362 13.46 -17.94 -9.03
CA PRO A 362 14.67 -17.73 -8.23
C PRO A 362 15.97 -17.79 -9.05
N ARG A 363 16.01 -18.65 -10.08
CA ARG A 363 17.16 -18.76 -10.97
C ARG A 363 17.44 -17.47 -11.76
N ASP A 364 16.41 -16.82 -12.30
CA ASP A 364 16.62 -15.60 -13.09
C ASP A 364 17.10 -14.46 -12.19
N ILE A 365 16.57 -14.37 -10.97
CA ILE A 365 17.03 -13.41 -9.97
C ILE A 365 18.50 -13.69 -9.60
N TYR A 366 18.83 -14.96 -9.35
CA TYR A 366 20.18 -15.40 -9.05
C TYR A 366 21.17 -15.03 -10.15
N ASP A 367 20.86 -15.33 -11.42
CA ASP A 367 21.71 -15.03 -12.55
C ASP A 367 21.99 -13.51 -12.64
N ASN A 368 20.98 -12.67 -12.34
CA ASN A 368 21.14 -11.22 -12.30
C ASN A 368 21.92 -10.72 -11.07
N ILE A 369 21.78 -11.36 -9.91
CA ILE A 369 22.63 -11.08 -8.74
C ILE A 369 24.10 -11.33 -9.10
N ILE A 370 24.42 -12.45 -9.75
CA ILE A 370 25.80 -12.77 -10.15
C ILE A 370 26.31 -11.76 -11.18
N ALA A 371 25.54 -11.49 -12.23
CA ALA A 371 25.90 -10.50 -13.24
C ALA A 371 26.14 -9.10 -12.64
N LYS A 372 25.37 -8.71 -11.61
CA LYS A 372 25.52 -7.40 -10.94
C LYS A 372 26.79 -7.30 -10.10
N LEU A 373 27.22 -8.41 -9.51
CA LEU A 373 28.44 -8.50 -8.70
C LEU A 373 29.71 -8.63 -9.54
N GLU A 374 29.60 -9.08 -10.79
CA GLU A 374 30.72 -9.13 -11.70
C GLU A 374 31.16 -7.70 -12.09
N PRO A 375 32.46 -7.41 -12.12
CA PRO A 375 32.95 -6.11 -12.53
C PRO A 375 32.57 -5.85 -14.00
N THR A 376 31.80 -4.79 -14.26
CA THR A 376 31.61 -4.31 -15.63
C THR A 376 32.96 -3.83 -16.18
N GLU A 377 33.31 -4.24 -17.40
CA GLU A 377 34.59 -3.90 -18.07
C GLU A 377 34.83 -2.38 -18.19
N GLU A 378 33.79 -1.55 -18.00
CA GLU A 378 33.87 -0.09 -18.03
C GLU A 378 34.62 0.52 -16.83
N GLY A 379 34.88 -0.24 -15.76
CA GLY A 379 35.64 0.24 -14.59
C GLY A 379 37.17 0.23 -14.74
N VAL A 380 37.71 -0.21 -15.88
CA VAL A 380 39.18 -0.27 -16.13
C VAL A 380 39.69 0.96 -16.92
N ALA A 381 38.79 1.86 -17.33
CA ALA A 381 39.13 3.08 -18.07
C ALA A 381 38.42 4.32 -17.50
N ALA A 382 38.75 4.71 -16.27
CA ALA A 382 38.54 6.08 -15.77
C ALA A 382 39.62 6.46 -14.75
#